data_AF-A0A2A9CP22-F1
#
_entry.id   AF-A0A2A9CP22-F1
#
_cell.length_a   1.000
_cell.length_b   1.000
_cell.length_c   1.000
_cell.angle_alpha   90.00
_cell.angle_beta   90.00
_cell.angle_gamma   90.00
#
_symmetry.space_group_name_H-M   'P 1'
#
loop_
_entity.id
_entity.type
_entity.pdbx_description
1 polymer ?
#
loop_
_entity_poly.entity_id
_entity_poly.type
_entity_poly.pdbx_seq_one_letter_code
_entity_poly.pdbx_strand_id
1 'polypeptide(L)'
;MGLLKNLKDMKDMVAAAPGMIETANALGAQAQAQAAAATQAGGQAQVNALNTASYGQPSAAALEPIAGVSLETYTAVVKGISAFGYDSDRLPEVAASMGISAADWAIAQPGWGERIQADRALGNRFNVLYTQA
;
A
#
# COMPACT_ATOMS: atom_id res chain seq x y z
N MET A 1 -1.01 57.33 11.64
CA MET A 1 -0.07 57.04 10.54
C MET A 1 0.27 55.54 10.50
N GLY A 2 -0.62 54.67 10.01
CA GLY A 2 -0.43 53.21 10.19
C GLY A 2 -0.80 52.29 9.03
N LEU A 3 -1.73 52.67 8.14
CA LEU A 3 -2.19 51.77 7.06
C LEU A 3 -1.43 51.98 5.74
N LEU A 4 -0.97 53.20 5.48
CA LEU A 4 -0.17 53.53 4.28
C LEU A 4 1.29 53.05 4.39
N LYS A 5 1.76 52.75 5.60
CA LYS A 5 3.12 52.27 5.88
C LYS A 5 3.24 50.76 5.58
N ASN A 6 2.26 49.98 6.02
CA ASN A 6 2.18 48.54 5.75
C ASN A 6 2.13 48.21 4.24
N LEU A 7 1.47 49.02 3.41
CA LEU A 7 1.46 48.83 1.95
C LEU A 7 2.81 49.12 1.31
N LYS A 8 3.58 50.07 1.88
CA LYS A 8 4.91 50.41 1.38
C LYS A 8 5.92 49.34 1.76
N ASP A 9 5.87 48.82 2.99
CA ASP A 9 6.74 47.74 3.43
C ASP A 9 6.46 46.43 2.66
N MET A 10 5.19 46.18 2.30
CA MET A 10 4.83 45.05 1.43
C MET A 10 5.35 45.23 -0.01
N LYS A 11 5.34 46.46 -0.54
CA LYS A 11 5.89 46.78 -1.86
C LYS A 11 7.41 46.69 -1.89
N ASP A 12 8.08 47.09 -0.82
CA ASP A 12 9.54 46.98 -0.69
C ASP A 12 9.96 45.50 -0.46
N MET A 13 9.14 44.68 0.23
CA MET A 13 9.30 43.21 0.30
C MET A 13 9.10 42.51 -1.05
N VAL A 14 8.15 42.97 -1.88
CA VAL A 14 7.90 42.46 -3.24
C VAL A 14 9.03 42.85 -4.21
N ALA A 15 9.67 44.00 -4.00
CA ALA A 15 10.84 44.41 -4.79
C ALA A 15 12.11 43.61 -4.46
N ALA A 16 12.18 43.00 -3.28
CA ALA A 16 13.35 42.25 -2.80
C ALA A 16 13.39 40.78 -3.25
N ALA A 17 12.42 40.29 -4.02
CA ALA A 17 12.31 38.84 -4.26
C ALA A 17 12.09 38.41 -5.73
N PRO A 18 12.94 38.81 -6.69
CA PRO A 18 12.96 38.17 -8.01
C PRO A 18 13.40 36.69 -7.97
N GLY A 19 14.09 36.23 -6.91
CA GLY A 19 14.48 34.82 -6.73
C GLY A 19 13.42 33.90 -6.12
N MET A 20 12.33 34.42 -5.55
CA MET A 20 11.26 33.59 -4.97
C MET A 20 10.29 33.02 -6.01
N ILE A 21 10.12 33.68 -7.16
CA ILE A 21 9.24 33.18 -8.23
C ILE A 21 9.84 31.92 -8.88
N GLU A 22 11.17 31.85 -9.02
CA GLU A 22 11.87 30.68 -9.56
C GLU A 22 11.80 29.49 -8.58
N THR A 23 11.92 29.78 -7.28
CA THR A 23 11.72 28.80 -6.20
C THR A 23 10.25 28.33 -6.12
N ALA A 24 9.29 29.22 -6.35
CA ALA A 24 7.86 28.89 -6.36
C ALA A 24 7.46 28.06 -7.58
N ASN A 25 8.05 28.31 -8.76
CA ASN A 25 7.83 27.48 -9.95
C ASN A 25 8.45 26.08 -9.80
N ALA A 26 9.65 25.97 -9.22
CA ALA A 26 10.25 24.68 -8.89
C ALA A 26 9.43 23.91 -7.85
N LEU A 27 8.91 24.60 -6.83
CA LEU A 27 8.05 24.01 -5.81
C LEU A 27 6.68 23.61 -6.35
N GLY A 28 6.10 24.39 -7.27
CA GLY A 28 4.84 24.06 -7.94
C GLY A 28 4.95 22.79 -8.79
N ALA A 29 6.04 22.64 -9.55
CA ALA A 29 6.32 21.42 -10.31
C ALA A 29 6.56 20.21 -9.38
N GLN A 30 7.27 20.40 -8.27
CA GLN A 30 7.50 19.35 -7.27
C GLN A 30 6.19 18.96 -6.54
N ALA A 31 5.31 19.92 -6.24
CA ALA A 31 4.01 19.67 -5.63
C ALA A 31 3.06 18.92 -6.57
N GLN A 32 3.09 19.22 -7.88
CA GLN A 32 2.27 18.53 -8.86
C GLN A 32 2.76 17.09 -9.11
N ALA A 33 4.08 16.88 -9.13
CA ALA A 33 4.68 15.55 -9.18
C ALA A 33 4.38 14.74 -7.91
N GLN A 34 4.38 15.38 -6.74
CA GLN A 34 4.05 14.74 -5.47
C GLN A 34 2.56 14.45 -5.32
N ALA A 35 1.67 15.29 -5.87
CA ALA A 35 0.24 15.02 -5.94
C ALA A 35 -0.07 13.84 -6.87
N ALA A 36 0.62 13.72 -8.01
CA ALA A 36 0.48 12.57 -8.91
C ALA A 36 0.97 11.25 -8.26
N ALA A 37 2.09 11.29 -7.52
CA ALA A 37 2.57 10.14 -6.75
C ALA A 37 1.64 9.79 -5.57
N ALA A 38 1.08 10.79 -4.89
CA ALA A 38 0.08 10.60 -3.84
C ALA A 38 -1.25 10.05 -4.37
N THR A 39 -1.58 10.27 -5.64
CA THR A 39 -2.81 9.71 -6.23
C THR A 39 -2.66 8.21 -6.50
N GLN A 40 -1.48 7.75 -6.89
CA GLN A 40 -1.24 6.32 -7.17
C GLN A 40 -1.08 5.50 -5.89
N ALA A 41 -0.32 5.99 -4.90
CA ALA A 41 -0.15 5.30 -3.61
C ALA A 41 -1.33 5.56 -2.64
N GLY A 42 -1.89 6.78 -2.65
CA GLY A 42 -3.02 7.16 -1.79
C GLY A 42 -4.36 6.64 -2.28
N GLY A 43 -4.56 6.47 -3.59
CA GLY A 43 -5.79 5.91 -4.15
C GLY A 43 -6.04 4.46 -3.71
N GLN A 44 -5.02 3.61 -3.75
CA GLN A 44 -5.13 2.22 -3.30
C GLN A 44 -5.27 2.12 -1.78
N ALA A 45 -4.56 2.95 -1.01
CA ALA A 45 -4.72 3.03 0.44
C ALA A 45 -6.14 3.48 0.84
N GLN A 46 -6.71 4.44 0.11
CA GLN A 46 -8.09 4.90 0.31
C GLN A 46 -9.11 3.82 -0.03
N VAL A 47 -8.94 3.11 -1.15
CA VAL A 47 -9.81 1.98 -1.52
C VAL A 47 -9.73 0.87 -0.47
N ASN A 48 -8.53 0.55 0.03
CA ASN A 48 -8.34 -0.42 1.11
C ASN A 48 -9.02 0.01 2.41
N ALA A 49 -8.93 1.30 2.78
CA ALA A 49 -9.60 1.85 3.95
C ALA A 49 -11.14 1.80 3.82
N LEU A 50 -11.68 2.14 2.65
CA LEU A 50 -13.12 2.06 2.37
C LEU A 50 -13.63 0.61 2.40
N ASN A 51 -12.85 -0.33 1.86
CA ASN A 51 -13.18 -1.75 1.93
C ASN A 51 -13.12 -2.28 3.36
N THR A 52 -12.14 -1.86 4.17
CA THR A 52 -12.09 -2.21 5.60
C THR A 52 -13.32 -1.69 6.35
N ALA A 53 -13.77 -0.46 6.05
CA ALA A 53 -14.99 0.10 6.63
C ALA A 53 -16.27 -0.63 6.19
N SER A 54 -16.27 -1.22 4.98
CA SER A 54 -17.44 -1.90 4.41
C SER A 54 -17.55 -3.38 4.80
N TYR A 55 -16.43 -4.10 4.83
CA TYR A 55 -16.39 -5.54 5.10
C TYR A 55 -16.00 -5.88 6.55
N GLY A 56 -15.52 -4.89 7.31
CA GLY A 56 -15.05 -5.10 8.68
C GLY A 56 -13.67 -5.77 8.73
N GLN A 57 -13.32 -6.25 9.93
CA GLN A 57 -12.09 -7.00 10.17
C GLN A 57 -12.37 -8.51 10.13
N PRO A 58 -11.41 -9.33 9.64
CA PRO A 58 -11.53 -10.78 9.73
C PRO A 58 -11.63 -11.21 11.20
N SER A 59 -12.38 -12.28 11.46
CA SER A 59 -12.40 -12.86 12.81
C SER A 59 -11.03 -13.43 13.19
N ALA A 60 -10.74 -13.53 14.50
CA ALA A 60 -9.50 -14.17 14.97
C ALA A 60 -9.38 -15.62 14.45
N ALA A 61 -10.49 -16.37 14.42
CA ALA A 61 -10.54 -17.73 13.88
C ALA A 61 -10.21 -17.79 12.37
N ALA A 62 -10.59 -16.76 11.59
CA ALA A 62 -10.25 -16.68 10.17
C ALA A 62 -8.75 -16.43 9.93
N LEU A 63 -8.07 -15.82 10.91
CA LEU A 63 -6.63 -15.50 10.87
C LEU A 63 -5.74 -16.62 11.44
N GLU A 64 -6.31 -17.69 12.01
CA GLU A 64 -5.54 -18.81 12.53
C GLU A 64 -4.67 -19.44 11.43
N PRO A 65 -3.36 -19.65 11.67
CA PRO A 65 -2.46 -20.26 10.70
C PRO A 65 -2.94 -21.63 10.22
N ILE A 66 -2.74 -21.92 8.94
CA ILE A 66 -3.06 -23.23 8.36
C ILE A 66 -1.76 -23.99 8.19
N ALA A 67 -1.63 -25.14 8.85
CA ALA A 67 -0.38 -25.91 8.89
C ALA A 67 0.85 -25.05 9.27
N GLY A 68 0.67 -24.11 10.20
CA GLY A 68 1.71 -23.18 10.63
C GLY A 68 1.99 -22.01 9.68
N VAL A 69 1.31 -21.93 8.53
CA VAL A 69 1.45 -20.82 7.57
C VAL A 69 0.43 -19.72 7.90
N SER A 70 0.91 -18.56 8.34
CA SER A 70 0.06 -17.39 8.58
C SER A 70 -0.39 -16.73 7.26
N LEU A 71 -1.39 -15.83 7.35
CA LEU A 71 -1.85 -15.07 6.19
C LEU A 71 -0.72 -14.20 5.60
N GLU A 72 0.12 -13.60 6.44
CA GLU A 72 1.27 -12.80 6.02
C GLU A 72 2.28 -13.64 5.24
N THR A 73 2.65 -14.81 5.78
CA THR A 73 3.56 -15.74 5.10
C THR A 73 2.97 -16.24 3.79
N TYR A 74 1.69 -16.64 3.78
CA TYR A 74 0.99 -17.03 2.54
C TYR A 74 1.02 -15.91 1.49
N THR A 75 0.74 -14.67 1.90
CA THR A 75 0.75 -13.51 1.01
C THR A 75 2.14 -13.24 0.45
N ALA A 76 3.19 -13.38 1.26
CA ALA A 76 4.57 -13.23 0.82
C ALA A 76 4.95 -14.29 -0.23
N VAL A 77 4.54 -15.55 -0.04
CA VAL A 77 4.75 -16.62 -1.03
C VAL A 77 4.03 -16.30 -2.35
N VAL A 78 2.75 -15.91 -2.29
CA VAL A 78 1.96 -15.55 -3.49
C VAL A 78 2.53 -14.32 -4.21
N LYS A 79 3.13 -13.37 -3.50
CA LYS A 79 3.81 -12.25 -4.16
C LYS A 79 5.17 -12.64 -4.75
N GLY A 80 5.86 -13.58 -4.13
CA GLY A 80 7.18 -14.05 -4.55
C GLY A 80 7.19 -14.64 -5.97
N ILE A 81 6.08 -15.21 -6.44
CA ILE A 81 5.98 -15.73 -7.82
C ILE A 81 6.01 -14.63 -8.90
N SER A 82 5.92 -13.35 -8.52
CA SER A 82 6.14 -12.24 -9.46
C SER A 82 7.53 -12.26 -10.09
N ALA A 83 8.54 -12.76 -9.37
CA ALA A 83 9.90 -12.98 -9.91
C ALA A 83 9.95 -14.06 -11.02
N PHE A 84 8.91 -14.88 -11.12
CA PHE A 84 8.77 -15.97 -12.08
C PHE A 84 7.64 -15.71 -13.08
N GLY A 85 7.26 -14.44 -13.29
CA GLY A 85 6.21 -14.08 -14.24
C GLY A 85 4.80 -14.51 -13.82
N TYR A 86 4.56 -14.66 -12.51
CA TYR A 86 3.30 -15.12 -11.93
C TYR A 86 2.94 -16.59 -12.25
N ASP A 87 3.95 -17.42 -12.48
CA ASP A 87 3.79 -18.86 -12.60
C ASP A 87 3.37 -19.49 -11.26
N SER A 88 2.13 -19.97 -11.18
CA SER A 88 1.58 -20.59 -9.96
C SER A 88 2.26 -21.91 -9.61
N ASP A 89 2.88 -22.60 -10.59
CA ASP A 89 3.58 -23.86 -10.35
C ASP A 89 4.87 -23.63 -9.54
N ARG A 90 5.30 -22.37 -9.41
CA ARG A 90 6.45 -21.95 -8.58
C ARG A 90 6.10 -21.70 -7.11
N LEU A 91 4.82 -21.68 -6.75
CA LEU A 91 4.41 -21.47 -5.36
C LEU A 91 5.09 -22.43 -4.36
N PRO A 92 5.20 -23.74 -4.62
CA PRO A 92 5.91 -24.65 -3.73
C PRO A 92 7.41 -24.34 -3.59
N GLU A 93 8.06 -23.88 -4.67
CA GLU A 93 9.47 -23.49 -4.66
C GLU A 93 9.70 -22.23 -3.82
N VAL A 94 8.84 -21.22 -3.98
CA VAL A 94 8.87 -19.99 -3.18
C VAL A 94 8.56 -20.30 -1.71
N ALA A 95 7.56 -21.14 -1.42
CA ALA A 95 7.24 -21.56 -0.06
C ALA A 95 8.42 -22.28 0.62
N ALA A 96 9.09 -23.18 -0.10
CA ALA A 96 10.27 -23.87 0.38
C ALA A 96 11.43 -22.90 0.68
N SER A 97 11.61 -21.85 -0.12
CA SER A 97 12.61 -20.80 0.13
C SER A 97 12.40 -20.05 1.45
N MET A 98 11.17 -20.05 1.97
CA MET A 98 10.77 -19.44 3.24
C MET A 98 10.74 -20.44 4.41
N GLY A 99 11.22 -21.66 4.20
CA GLY A 99 11.27 -22.72 5.22
C GLY A 99 9.96 -23.48 5.43
N ILE A 100 8.98 -23.32 4.53
CA ILE A 100 7.71 -24.04 4.60
C ILE A 100 7.90 -25.41 3.96
N SER A 101 7.50 -26.47 4.65
CA SER A 101 7.58 -27.82 4.08
C SER A 101 6.55 -28.00 2.95
N ALA A 102 6.85 -28.88 1.99
CA ALA A 102 5.90 -29.19 0.91
C ALA A 102 4.56 -29.74 1.44
N ALA A 103 4.61 -30.49 2.56
CA ALA A 103 3.40 -31.03 3.20
C ALA A 103 2.54 -29.91 3.82
N ASP A 104 3.16 -28.97 4.52
CA ASP A 104 2.44 -27.84 5.13
C ASP A 104 1.87 -26.92 4.04
N TRP A 105 2.65 -26.67 2.98
CA TRP A 105 2.19 -25.84 1.86
C TRP A 105 1.00 -26.48 1.13
N ALA A 106 1.01 -27.79 0.90
CA ALA A 106 -0.09 -28.50 0.25
C ALA A 106 -1.42 -28.41 1.03
N ILE A 107 -1.37 -28.17 2.34
CA ILE A 107 -2.55 -27.93 3.20
C ILE A 107 -2.90 -26.43 3.21
N ALA A 108 -1.89 -25.58 3.40
CA ALA A 108 -2.07 -24.14 3.56
C ALA A 108 -2.60 -23.46 2.29
N GLN A 109 -2.09 -23.84 1.11
CA GLN A 109 -2.46 -23.21 -0.16
C GLN A 109 -3.98 -23.31 -0.45
N PRO A 110 -4.59 -24.51 -0.52
CA PRO A 110 -6.02 -24.62 -0.74
C PRO A 110 -6.82 -24.03 0.43
N GLY A 111 -6.37 -24.23 1.68
CA GLY A 111 -7.07 -23.73 2.86
C GLY A 111 -7.19 -22.20 2.90
N TRP A 112 -6.11 -21.47 2.58
CA TRP A 112 -6.17 -20.01 2.47
C TRP A 112 -7.00 -19.56 1.29
N GLY A 113 -6.91 -20.25 0.15
CA GLY A 113 -7.74 -19.99 -1.03
C GLY A 113 -9.24 -20.07 -0.70
N GLU A 114 -9.68 -21.14 -0.04
CA GLU A 114 -11.07 -21.33 0.37
C GLU A 114 -11.53 -20.25 1.38
N ARG A 115 -10.72 -19.95 2.40
CA ARG A 115 -11.07 -18.94 3.41
C ARG A 115 -11.19 -17.55 2.81
N ILE A 116 -10.25 -17.16 1.94
CA ILE A 116 -10.27 -15.84 1.27
C ILE A 116 -11.49 -15.69 0.36
N GLN A 117 -11.92 -16.77 -0.30
CA GLN A 117 -13.12 -16.76 -1.13
C GLN A 117 -14.41 -16.66 -0.29
N ALA A 118 -14.44 -17.30 0.88
CA ALA A 118 -15.61 -17.32 1.77
C ALA A 118 -15.76 -16.04 2.61
N ASP A 119 -14.67 -15.40 3.02
CA ASP A 119 -14.67 -14.22 3.89
C ASP A 119 -14.13 -12.98 3.17
N ARG A 120 -15.03 -12.02 2.90
CA ARG A 120 -14.68 -10.75 2.23
C ARG A 120 -13.76 -9.86 3.07
N ALA A 121 -13.87 -9.90 4.39
CA ALA A 121 -12.98 -9.16 5.27
C ALA A 121 -11.56 -9.73 5.20
N LEU A 122 -11.44 -11.06 5.18
CA LEU A 122 -10.17 -11.76 5.00
C LEU A 122 -9.57 -11.48 3.61
N GLY A 123 -10.37 -11.52 2.55
CA GLY A 123 -9.92 -11.15 1.21
C GLY A 123 -9.45 -9.70 1.11
N ASN A 124 -10.10 -8.77 1.82
CA ASN A 124 -9.60 -7.41 1.91
C ASN A 124 -8.25 -7.34 2.64
N ARG A 125 -8.10 -8.04 3.78
CA ARG A 125 -6.85 -8.09 4.53
C ARG A 125 -5.70 -8.67 3.69
N PHE A 126 -5.96 -9.72 2.93
CA PHE A 126 -5.01 -10.27 1.95
C PHE A 126 -4.57 -9.21 0.94
N ASN A 127 -5.51 -8.49 0.32
CA ASN A 127 -5.18 -7.44 -0.66
C ASN A 127 -4.33 -6.33 -0.05
N VAL A 128 -4.62 -5.92 1.19
CA VAL A 128 -3.81 -4.94 1.93
C VAL A 128 -2.38 -5.45 2.07
N LEU A 129 -2.19 -6.67 2.60
CA LEU A 129 -0.87 -7.28 2.75
C LEU A 129 -0.15 -7.42 1.41
N TYR A 130 -0.85 -7.84 0.35
CA TYR A 130 -0.28 -8.02 -0.98
C TYR A 130 0.25 -6.71 -1.59
N THR A 131 -0.50 -5.62 -1.40
CA THR A 131 -0.07 -4.29 -1.86
C THR A 131 1.11 -3.73 -1.07
N GLN A 132 1.24 -4.09 0.21
CA GLN A 132 2.35 -3.68 1.07
C GLN A 132 3.61 -4.53 0.86
N ALA A 133 3.41 -5.77 0.40
CA ALA A 133 4.36 -6.83 -0.01
C ALA A 133 5.76 -6.38 -0.42
#